data_AF-A0A0L7K3Q3-F1
#
_entry.id   AF-A0A0L7K3Q3-F1
#
_cell.length_a   1.000
_cell.length_b   1.000
_cell.length_c   1.000
_cell.angle_alpha   90.00
_cell.angle_beta   90.00
_cell.angle_gamma   90.00
#
_symmetry.space_group_name_H-M   'P 1'
#
loop_
_entity.id
_entity.type
_entity.pdbx_description
1 polymer ?
#
loop_
_entity_poly.entity_id
_entity_poly.type
_entity_poly.pdbx_seq_one_letter_code
_entity_poly.pdbx_strand_id
1 'polypeptide(L)'
;MISALETNLKPMRDDISSMKYQIEDIKSSTEKLSATEAKIITSLETEIENLKITAFPQSSSQIFANESIINEVQERERRGKNIIVILKDALSINAKVAKVMRLGKLFTGKVRPVKVILESSQVVKEILKNKNKLPENVRVYNDQTPTEKNVLKELSQELVRRKDNDLNEKVNNLGKEMKSELKKQNLALGKN
;
A
#
# COMPACT_ATOMS: atom_id res chain seq x y z
N MET A 1 -75.04 35.96 -14.14
CA MET A 1 -74.31 35.13 -13.16
C MET A 1 -73.85 33.80 -13.78
N ILE A 2 -74.69 33.09 -14.54
CA ILE A 2 -74.32 31.81 -15.22
C ILE A 2 -73.17 31.96 -16.24
N SER A 3 -73.19 33.00 -17.08
CA SER A 3 -72.13 33.21 -18.09
C SER A 3 -70.74 33.44 -17.48
N ALA A 4 -70.66 34.10 -16.32
CA ALA A 4 -69.40 34.31 -15.61
C ALA A 4 -68.83 33.00 -15.05
N LEU A 5 -69.69 32.08 -14.59
CA LEU A 5 -69.30 30.73 -14.17
C LEU A 5 -68.78 29.90 -15.35
N GLU A 6 -69.45 29.94 -16.51
CA GLU A 6 -68.99 29.22 -17.70
C GLU A 6 -67.62 29.71 -18.19
N THR A 7 -67.39 31.03 -18.12
CA THR A 7 -66.12 31.63 -18.53
C THR A 7 -64.97 31.16 -17.63
N ASN A 8 -65.21 31.04 -16.32
CA ASN A 8 -64.22 30.54 -15.36
C ASN A 8 -63.99 29.01 -15.46
N LEU A 9 -64.97 28.23 -15.91
CA LEU A 9 -64.85 26.77 -16.03
C LEU A 9 -64.15 26.31 -17.32
N LYS A 10 -64.16 27.12 -18.37
CA LYS A 10 -63.51 26.79 -19.65
C LYS A 10 -62.01 26.44 -19.50
N PRO A 11 -61.15 27.27 -18.86
CA PRO A 11 -59.73 26.93 -18.72
C PRO A 11 -59.53 25.62 -17.95
N MET A 12 -60.32 25.36 -16.90
CA MET A 12 -60.23 24.08 -16.17
C MET A 12 -60.56 22.87 -17.04
N ARG A 13 -61.52 23.00 -17.97
CA ARG A 13 -61.85 21.91 -18.90
C ARG A 13 -60.72 21.65 -19.89
N ASP A 14 -60.06 22.70 -20.35
CA ASP A 14 -58.91 22.60 -21.26
C ASP A 14 -57.71 21.96 -20.54
N ASP A 15 -57.43 22.36 -19.29
CA ASP A 15 -56.40 21.76 -18.43
C ASP A 15 -56.68 20.29 -18.15
N ILE A 16 -57.93 19.91 -17.83
CA ILE A 16 -58.33 18.51 -17.64
C ILE A 16 -58.11 17.71 -18.93
N SER A 17 -58.43 18.29 -20.08
CA SER A 17 -58.23 17.62 -21.37
C SER A 17 -56.75 17.40 -21.65
N SER A 18 -55.91 18.43 -21.43
CA SER A 18 -54.46 18.35 -21.54
C SER A 18 -53.85 17.30 -20.60
N MET A 19 -54.25 17.29 -19.33
CA MET A 19 -53.79 16.29 -18.35
C MET A 19 -54.17 14.86 -18.77
N LYS A 20 -55.37 14.64 -19.32
CA LYS A 20 -55.77 13.32 -19.83
C LYS A 20 -54.86 12.83 -20.96
N TYR A 21 -54.50 13.70 -21.89
CA TYR A 21 -53.56 13.34 -22.97
C TYR A 21 -52.17 12.99 -22.42
N GLN A 22 -51.66 13.76 -21.45
CA GLN A 22 -50.36 13.47 -20.82
C GLN A 22 -50.37 12.14 -20.05
N ILE A 23 -51.45 11.83 -19.33
CA ILE A 23 -51.59 10.54 -18.62
C ILE A 23 -51.58 9.37 -19.60
N GLU A 24 -52.26 9.48 -20.74
CA GLU A 24 -52.28 8.42 -21.76
C GLU A 24 -50.90 8.21 -22.38
N ASP A 25 -50.15 9.29 -22.65
CA ASP A 25 -48.79 9.22 -23.20
C ASP A 25 -47.78 8.61 -22.20
N ILE A 26 -47.89 8.99 -20.92
CA ILE A 26 -47.09 8.38 -19.83
C ILE A 26 -47.40 6.89 -19.76
N LYS A 27 -48.67 6.50 -19.80
CA LYS A 27 -49.08 5.10 -19.74
C LYS A 27 -48.49 4.28 -20.89
N SER A 28 -48.62 4.77 -22.14
CA SER A 28 -48.01 4.15 -23.32
C SER A 28 -46.49 4.01 -23.20
N SER A 29 -45.81 5.02 -22.65
CA SER A 29 -44.36 4.99 -22.42
C SER A 29 -43.95 3.99 -21.34
N THR A 30 -44.72 3.87 -20.25
CA THR A 30 -44.47 2.89 -19.19
C THR A 30 -44.63 1.45 -19.66
N GLU A 31 -45.64 1.17 -20.51
CA GLU A 31 -45.84 -0.17 -21.09
C GLU A 31 -44.68 -0.56 -22.02
N LYS A 32 -44.16 0.39 -22.82
CA LYS A 32 -42.99 0.16 -23.67
C LYS A 32 -41.72 -0.13 -22.85
N LEU A 33 -41.48 0.63 -21.76
CA LEU A 33 -40.34 0.41 -20.89
C LEU A 33 -40.38 -0.97 -20.23
N SER A 34 -41.54 -1.35 -19.69
CA SER A 34 -41.75 -2.68 -19.09
C SER A 34 -41.50 -3.81 -20.09
N ALA A 35 -41.95 -3.67 -21.34
CA ALA A 35 -41.68 -4.64 -22.41
C ALA A 35 -40.19 -4.72 -22.78
N THR A 36 -39.44 -3.61 -22.72
CA THR A 36 -37.99 -3.62 -22.97
C THR A 36 -37.20 -4.26 -21.82
N GLU A 37 -37.59 -4.00 -20.57
CA GLU A 37 -36.97 -4.62 -19.39
C GLU A 37 -37.15 -6.14 -19.41
N ALA A 38 -38.36 -6.62 -19.72
CA ALA A 38 -38.63 -8.05 -19.88
C ALA A 38 -37.72 -8.70 -20.94
N LYS A 39 -37.51 -8.05 -22.10
CA LYS A 39 -36.62 -8.56 -23.15
C LYS A 39 -35.15 -8.62 -22.69
N ILE A 40 -34.68 -7.63 -21.94
CA ILE A 40 -33.30 -7.60 -21.42
C ILE A 40 -33.09 -8.74 -20.43
N ILE A 41 -34.03 -8.94 -19.51
CA ILE A 41 -33.98 -10.02 -18.52
C ILE A 41 -33.92 -11.38 -19.23
N THR A 42 -34.83 -11.65 -20.17
CA THR A 42 -34.82 -12.92 -20.91
C THR A 42 -33.52 -13.12 -21.70
N SER A 43 -32.96 -12.05 -22.29
CA SER A 43 -31.66 -12.14 -22.99
C SER A 43 -30.52 -12.52 -22.04
N LEU A 44 -30.43 -11.87 -20.87
CA LEU A 44 -29.38 -12.15 -19.88
C LEU A 44 -29.51 -13.57 -19.29
N GLU A 45 -30.74 -14.03 -19.04
CA GLU A 45 -31.00 -15.40 -18.59
C GLU A 45 -30.51 -16.44 -19.61
N THR A 46 -30.75 -16.21 -20.91
CA THR A 46 -30.24 -17.10 -21.96
C THR A 46 -28.71 -17.09 -22.08
N GLU A 47 -28.06 -15.93 -21.89
CA GLU A 47 -26.60 -15.83 -21.90
C GLU A 47 -25.98 -16.58 -20.72
N ILE A 48 -26.56 -16.45 -19.52
CA ILE A 48 -26.13 -17.18 -18.33
C ILE A 48 -26.25 -18.70 -18.52
N GLU A 49 -27.34 -19.16 -19.13
CA GLU A 49 -27.55 -20.59 -19.37
C GLU A 49 -26.54 -21.14 -20.40
N ASN A 50 -26.26 -20.40 -21.47
CA ASN A 50 -25.24 -20.76 -22.45
C ASN A 50 -23.83 -20.83 -21.84
N LEU A 51 -23.52 -19.95 -20.87
CA LEU A 51 -22.25 -19.95 -20.15
C LEU A 51 -22.13 -21.14 -19.18
N LYS A 52 -23.24 -21.63 -18.61
CA LYS A 52 -23.23 -22.85 -17.78
C LYS A 52 -22.96 -24.10 -18.61
N ILE A 53 -23.52 -24.21 -19.80
CA ILE A 53 -23.35 -25.39 -20.68
C ILE A 53 -21.92 -25.44 -21.24
N THR A 54 -21.29 -24.29 -21.43
CA THR A 54 -19.88 -24.19 -21.88
C THR A 54 -18.86 -24.28 -20.75
N ALA A 55 -19.30 -24.51 -19.49
CA ALA A 55 -18.41 -24.92 -18.42
C ALA A 55 -17.85 -26.32 -18.76
N PHE A 56 -16.75 -26.31 -19.52
CA PHE A 56 -15.90 -27.44 -19.84
C PHE A 56 -15.77 -28.32 -18.59
N PRO A 57 -15.84 -29.65 -18.69
CA PRO A 57 -15.51 -30.54 -17.58
C PRO A 57 -14.05 -30.27 -17.19
N GLN A 58 -13.86 -29.34 -16.25
CA GLN A 58 -12.57 -29.12 -15.64
C GLN A 58 -12.27 -30.43 -14.92
N SER A 59 -11.33 -31.18 -15.48
CA SER A 59 -10.76 -32.34 -14.83
C SER A 59 -10.52 -31.98 -13.36
N SER A 60 -10.95 -32.84 -12.44
CA SER A 60 -10.86 -32.62 -10.99
C SER A 60 -9.51 -32.07 -10.53
N SER A 61 -8.42 -32.37 -11.24
CA SER A 61 -7.08 -31.80 -11.08
C SER A 61 -6.97 -30.26 -11.20
N GLN A 62 -7.79 -29.59 -12.03
CA GLN A 62 -7.78 -28.13 -12.18
C GLN A 62 -8.47 -27.42 -11.02
N ILE A 63 -9.49 -28.03 -10.42
CA ILE A 63 -10.23 -27.44 -9.28
C ILE A 63 -9.30 -27.28 -8.09
N PHE A 64 -8.48 -28.29 -7.78
CA PHE A 64 -7.50 -28.21 -6.69
C PHE A 64 -6.41 -27.15 -6.93
N ALA A 65 -6.00 -26.95 -8.19
CA ALA A 65 -5.04 -25.91 -8.53
C ALA A 65 -5.61 -24.51 -8.28
N ASN A 66 -6.87 -24.27 -8.65
CA ASN A 66 -7.55 -22.99 -8.43
C ASN A 66 -7.75 -22.70 -6.95
N GLU A 67 -8.16 -23.69 -6.17
CA GLU A 67 -8.34 -23.54 -4.72
C GLU A 67 -7.02 -23.22 -4.01
N SER A 68 -5.92 -23.88 -4.41
CA SER A 68 -4.59 -23.53 -3.90
C SER A 68 -4.19 -22.09 -4.23
N ILE A 69 -4.52 -21.59 -5.42
CA ILE A 69 -4.21 -20.21 -5.82
C ILE A 69 -5.05 -19.22 -5.00
N ILE A 70 -6.35 -19.48 -4.83
CA ILE A 70 -7.26 -18.62 -4.06
C ILE A 70 -6.80 -18.53 -2.60
N ASN A 71 -6.52 -19.68 -1.98
CA ASN A 71 -6.04 -19.75 -0.60
C ASN A 71 -4.70 -19.01 -0.44
N GLU A 72 -3.80 -19.12 -1.42
CA GLU A 72 -2.55 -18.38 -1.41
C GLU A 72 -2.78 -16.86 -1.49
N VAL A 73 -3.69 -16.40 -2.35
CA VAL A 73 -4.03 -14.98 -2.49
C VAL A 73 -4.62 -14.42 -1.19
N GLN A 74 -5.58 -15.11 -0.58
CA GLN A 74 -6.19 -14.69 0.68
C GLN A 74 -5.16 -14.66 1.82
N GLU A 75 -4.31 -15.69 1.92
CA GLU A 75 -3.25 -15.73 2.94
C GLU A 75 -2.20 -14.64 2.74
N ARG A 76 -1.91 -14.24 1.48
CA ARG A 76 -1.04 -13.10 1.18
C ARG A 76 -1.63 -11.80 1.72
N GLU A 77 -2.92 -11.56 1.53
CA GLU A 77 -3.60 -10.37 2.06
C GLU A 77 -3.63 -10.36 3.59
N ARG A 78 -3.97 -11.49 4.22
CA ARG A 78 -3.99 -11.63 5.68
C ARG A 78 -2.63 -11.31 6.30
N ARG A 79 -1.55 -11.85 5.74
CA ARG A 79 -0.18 -11.55 6.22
C ARG A 79 0.21 -10.09 6.00
N GLY A 80 -0.22 -9.49 4.89
CA GLY A 80 0.00 -8.07 4.63
C GLY A 80 -0.62 -7.20 5.72
N LYS A 81 -1.85 -7.51 6.12
CA LYS A 81 -2.55 -6.82 7.22
C LYS A 81 -1.85 -7.05 8.57
N ASN A 82 -1.40 -8.28 8.85
CA ASN A 82 -0.73 -8.59 10.12
C ASN A 82 0.59 -7.83 10.31
N ILE A 83 1.37 -7.60 9.26
CA ILE A 83 2.61 -6.81 9.35
C ILE A 83 2.33 -5.39 9.84
N ILE A 84 1.23 -4.79 9.37
CA ILE A 84 0.84 -3.42 9.76
C ILE A 84 0.46 -3.37 11.25
N VAL A 85 -0.27 -4.38 11.72
CA VAL A 85 -0.64 -4.52 13.13
C VAL A 85 0.60 -4.64 14.01
N ILE A 86 1.55 -5.51 13.64
CA ILE A 86 2.80 -5.68 14.39
C ILE A 86 3.59 -4.37 14.47
N LEU A 87 3.69 -3.63 13.36
CA LEU A 87 4.41 -2.34 13.35
C LEU A 87 3.72 -1.30 14.23
N LYS A 88 2.38 -1.26 14.23
CA LYS A 88 1.59 -0.33 15.04
C LYS A 88 1.74 -0.65 16.53
N ASP A 89 1.63 -1.92 16.90
CA ASP A 89 1.67 -2.35 18.31
C ASP A 89 3.07 -2.22 18.90
N ALA A 90 4.11 -2.62 18.17
CA ALA A 90 5.48 -2.59 18.66
C ALA A 90 6.07 -1.18 18.78
N LEU A 91 5.63 -0.25 17.93
CA LEU A 91 6.22 1.09 17.84
C LEU A 91 5.29 2.21 18.31
N SER A 92 4.00 1.93 18.51
CA SER A 92 2.97 2.94 18.80
C SER A 92 2.86 4.04 17.74
N ILE A 93 3.21 3.73 16.48
CA ILE A 93 3.19 4.69 15.36
C ILE A 93 1.94 4.47 14.53
N ASN A 94 1.22 5.54 14.23
CA ASN A 94 0.10 5.51 13.28
C ASN A 94 0.63 5.61 11.84
N ALA A 95 0.94 4.46 11.24
CA ALA A 95 1.44 4.38 9.87
C ALA A 95 0.30 4.17 8.87
N LYS A 96 0.12 5.12 7.94
CA LYS A 96 -0.78 4.94 6.78
C LYS A 96 -0.02 4.28 5.63
N VAL A 97 -0.53 3.15 5.18
CA VAL A 97 0.11 2.31 4.16
C VAL A 97 -0.47 2.62 2.79
N ALA A 98 0.39 3.03 1.86
CA ALA A 98 0.00 3.32 0.49
C ALA A 98 -0.07 2.02 -0.35
N LYS A 99 0.91 1.13 -0.19
CA LYS A 99 0.97 -0.11 -0.97
C LYS A 99 1.76 -1.19 -0.25
N VAL A 100 1.33 -2.44 -0.39
CA VAL A 100 2.07 -3.62 0.09
C VAL A 100 2.30 -4.55 -1.10
N MET A 101 3.53 -5.03 -1.27
CA MET A 101 3.88 -5.99 -2.32
C MET A 101 4.88 -7.02 -1.81
N ARG A 102 4.84 -8.24 -2.34
CA ARG A 102 5.85 -9.26 -2.07
C ARG A 102 6.94 -9.22 -3.14
N LEU A 103 8.19 -9.34 -2.74
CA LEU A 103 9.33 -9.36 -3.65
C LEU A 103 9.74 -10.81 -4.00
N GLY A 104 10.35 -10.99 -5.17
CA GLY A 104 10.90 -12.27 -5.65
C GLY A 104 9.87 -13.26 -6.20
N LYS A 105 10.33 -14.44 -6.64
CA LYS A 105 9.48 -15.56 -7.08
C LYS A 105 8.96 -16.38 -5.90
N LEU A 106 7.88 -17.15 -6.09
CA LEU A 106 7.43 -18.12 -5.10
C LEU A 106 8.46 -19.23 -4.94
N PHE A 107 8.81 -19.53 -3.69
CA PHE A 107 9.70 -20.63 -3.35
C PHE A 107 9.13 -21.37 -2.16
N THR A 108 9.00 -22.68 -2.28
CA THR A 108 8.44 -23.54 -1.23
C THR A 108 9.36 -23.55 -0.01
N GLY A 109 8.79 -23.46 1.19
CA GLY A 109 9.55 -23.47 2.46
C GLY A 109 10.29 -22.17 2.81
N LYS A 110 10.27 -21.13 1.96
CA LYS A 110 10.89 -19.83 2.28
C LYS A 110 9.87 -18.70 2.34
N VAL A 111 10.01 -17.82 3.33
CA VAL A 111 9.18 -16.62 3.45
C VAL A 111 9.72 -15.53 2.51
N ARG A 112 8.89 -15.12 1.56
CA ARG A 112 9.23 -14.00 0.66
C ARG A 112 9.24 -12.67 1.41
N PRO A 113 10.21 -11.76 1.13
CA PRO A 113 10.20 -10.41 1.66
C PRO A 113 8.94 -9.64 1.25
N VAL A 114 8.47 -8.77 2.14
CA VAL A 114 7.36 -7.85 1.89
C VAL A 114 7.92 -6.45 1.83
N LYS A 115 7.65 -5.75 0.73
CA LYS A 115 7.91 -4.32 0.55
C LYS A 115 6.64 -3.56 0.89
N VAL A 116 6.76 -2.67 1.86
CA VAL A 116 5.67 -1.80 2.32
C VAL A 116 6.04 -0.37 1.94
N ILE A 117 5.14 0.28 1.21
CA ILE A 117 5.23 1.69 0.84
C ILE A 117 4.30 2.46 1.77
N LEU A 118 4.87 3.37 2.53
CA LEU A 118 4.14 4.24 3.46
C LEU A 118 3.94 5.62 2.83
N GLU A 119 2.89 6.32 3.26
CA GLU A 119 2.60 7.67 2.75
C GLU A 119 3.58 8.73 3.28
N SER A 120 4.09 8.56 4.51
CA SER A 120 4.98 9.53 5.16
C SER A 120 6.41 9.01 5.28
N SER A 121 7.36 9.78 4.77
CA SER A 121 8.80 9.49 4.90
C SER A 121 9.30 9.60 6.34
N GLN A 122 8.66 10.43 7.17
CA GLN A 122 9.03 10.58 8.58
C GLN A 122 8.76 9.30 9.37
N VAL A 123 7.59 8.69 9.13
CA VAL A 123 7.20 7.40 9.72
C VAL A 123 8.19 6.31 9.32
N VAL A 124 8.62 6.26 8.06
CA VAL A 124 9.65 5.30 7.61
C VAL A 124 10.95 5.46 8.39
N LYS A 125 11.42 6.70 8.57
CA LYS A 125 12.63 6.98 9.35
C LYS A 125 12.48 6.55 10.80
N GLU A 126 11.31 6.80 11.40
CA GLU A 126 11.02 6.42 12.78
C GLU A 126 11.00 4.89 12.97
N ILE A 127 10.38 4.16 12.04
CA ILE A 127 10.40 2.69 12.01
C ILE A 127 11.83 2.18 11.88
N LEU A 128 12.63 2.74 10.98
CA LEU A 128 14.02 2.32 10.77
C LEU A 128 14.92 2.63 11.97
N LYS A 129 14.67 3.73 12.69
CA LYS A 129 15.36 4.07 13.95
C LYS A 129 15.01 3.09 15.07
N ASN A 130 13.74 2.68 15.15
CA ASN A 130 13.24 1.81 16.23
C ASN A 130 13.19 0.32 15.86
N LYS A 131 13.78 -0.11 14.73
CA LYS A 131 13.70 -1.50 14.23
C LYS A 131 14.19 -2.57 15.23
N ASN A 132 15.05 -2.21 16.18
CA ASN A 132 15.55 -3.12 17.22
C ASN A 132 14.51 -3.43 18.31
N LYS A 133 13.42 -2.65 18.38
CA LYS A 133 12.29 -2.90 19.30
C LYS A 133 11.29 -3.91 18.73
N LEU A 134 11.46 -4.32 17.47
CA LEU A 134 10.58 -5.27 16.83
C LEU A 134 10.83 -6.70 17.37
N PRO A 135 9.82 -7.58 17.32
CA PRO A 135 9.99 -8.99 17.65
C PRO A 135 11.15 -9.65 16.87
N GLU A 136 11.86 -10.60 17.49
CA GLU A 136 13.07 -11.21 16.93
C GLU A 136 12.86 -11.90 15.57
N ASN A 137 11.63 -12.34 15.30
CA ASN A 137 11.21 -12.95 14.04
C ASN A 137 10.94 -11.94 12.91
N VAL A 138 10.99 -10.63 13.18
CA VAL A 138 10.72 -9.58 12.20
C VAL A 138 11.95 -8.72 11.98
N ARG A 139 12.45 -8.69 10.74
CA ARG A 139 13.58 -7.85 10.35
C ARG A 139 13.14 -6.83 9.31
N VAL A 140 13.44 -5.56 9.58
CA VAL A 140 13.12 -4.44 8.70
C VAL A 140 14.40 -3.85 8.14
N TYR A 141 14.42 -3.66 6.82
CA TYR A 141 15.53 -3.11 6.07
C TYR A 141 15.07 -1.92 5.25
N ASN A 142 16.00 -1.00 4.96
CA ASN A 142 15.74 0.04 3.98
C ASN A 142 15.75 -0.59 2.57
N ASP A 143 14.87 -0.10 1.69
CA ASP A 143 14.87 -0.49 0.29
C ASP A 143 16.00 0.25 -0.41
N GLN A 144 17.08 -0.47 -0.69
CA GLN A 144 18.29 0.10 -1.28
C GLN A 144 18.67 -0.70 -2.50
N THR A 145 18.96 0.02 -3.58
CA THR A 145 19.57 -0.52 -4.78
C THR A 145 20.98 -1.06 -4.46
N PRO A 146 21.48 -2.03 -5.25
CA PRO A 146 22.86 -2.52 -5.09
C PRO A 146 23.90 -1.38 -5.14
N THR A 147 23.70 -0.40 -6.03
CA THR A 147 24.58 0.77 -6.15
C THR A 147 24.63 1.60 -4.87
N GLU A 148 23.46 1.93 -4.29
CA GLU A 148 23.40 2.67 -3.02
C GLU A 148 24.06 1.91 -1.87
N LYS A 149 23.90 0.58 -1.82
CA LYS A 149 24.57 -0.26 -0.82
C LYS A 149 26.10 -0.19 -0.95
N ASN A 150 26.61 -0.25 -2.18
CA ASN A 150 28.05 -0.17 -2.42
C ASN A 150 28.60 1.21 -2.03
N VAL A 151 27.93 2.29 -2.43
CA VAL A 151 28.30 3.67 -2.06
C VAL A 151 28.32 3.83 -0.54
N LEU A 152 27.30 3.35 0.17
CA LEU A 152 27.27 3.44 1.64
C LEU A 152 28.37 2.60 2.31
N LYS A 153 28.71 1.45 1.74
CA LYS A 153 29.80 0.60 2.22
C LYS A 153 31.15 1.32 2.06
N GLU A 154 31.40 1.92 0.90
CA GLU A 154 32.62 2.70 0.63
C GLU A 154 32.72 3.92 1.55
N LEU A 155 31.63 4.70 1.70
CA LEU A 155 31.60 5.81 2.64
C LEU A 155 31.87 5.36 4.08
N SER A 156 31.27 4.24 4.50
CA SER A 156 31.49 3.70 5.84
C SER A 156 32.95 3.29 6.06
N GLN A 157 33.59 2.69 5.04
CA GLN A 157 35.00 2.32 5.11
C GLN A 157 35.91 3.55 5.18
N GLU A 158 35.62 4.58 4.38
CA GLU A 158 36.38 5.83 4.39
C GLU A 158 36.25 6.58 5.72
N LEU A 159 35.06 6.61 6.33
CA LEU A 159 34.86 7.22 7.65
C LEU A 159 35.68 6.52 8.75
N VAL A 160 35.76 5.19 8.71
CA VAL A 160 36.61 4.42 9.63
C VAL A 160 38.08 4.77 9.41
N ARG A 161 38.53 4.79 8.14
CA ARG A 161 39.90 5.16 7.79
C ARG A 161 40.28 6.55 8.31
N ARG A 162 39.40 7.54 8.17
CA ARG A 162 39.63 8.90 8.69
C ARG A 162 39.69 8.94 10.21
N LYS A 163 38.80 8.20 10.89
CA LYS A 163 38.81 8.12 12.35
C LYS A 163 40.14 7.55 12.88
N ASP A 164 40.64 6.51 12.24
CA ASP A 164 41.91 5.89 12.62
C ASP A 164 43.10 6.81 12.33
N ASN A 165 43.08 7.53 11.21
CA ASN A 165 44.10 8.53 10.89
C ASN A 165 44.11 9.69 11.90
N ASP A 166 42.94 10.25 12.25
CA ASP A 166 42.83 11.33 13.25
C ASP A 166 43.31 10.86 14.64
N LEU A 167 43.00 9.62 15.02
CA LEU A 167 43.50 9.01 16.26
C LEU A 167 45.02 8.87 16.23
N ASN A 168 45.58 8.37 15.13
CA ASN A 168 47.01 8.21 14.96
C ASN A 168 47.75 9.56 14.99
N GLU A 169 47.19 10.60 14.36
CA GLU A 169 47.76 11.95 14.38
C GLU A 169 47.78 12.52 15.82
N LYS A 170 46.68 12.36 16.57
CA LYS A 170 46.63 12.77 17.99
C LYS A 170 47.65 12.03 18.86
N VAL A 171 47.79 10.71 18.71
CA VAL A 171 48.78 9.91 19.45
C VAL A 171 50.20 10.36 19.12
N ASN A 172 50.49 10.63 17.85
CA ASN A 172 51.80 11.11 17.43
C ASN A 172 52.13 12.50 18.00
N ASN A 173 51.14 13.40 18.06
CA ASN A 173 51.33 14.73 18.64
C ASN A 173 51.57 14.66 20.15
N LEU A 174 50.79 13.86 20.90
CA LEU A 174 51.02 13.60 22.32
C LEU A 174 52.42 13.02 22.58
N GLY A 175 52.85 12.07 21.75
CA GLY A 175 54.20 11.49 21.86
C GLY A 175 55.33 12.51 21.66
N LYS A 176 55.14 13.50 20.77
CA LYS A 176 56.10 14.61 20.58
C LYS A 176 56.10 15.56 21.77
N GLU A 177 54.93 15.91 22.30
CA GLU A 177 54.79 16.78 23.46
C GLU A 177 55.45 16.15 24.70
N MET A 178 55.16 14.89 25.01
CA MET A 178 55.77 14.16 26.13
C MET A 178 57.29 14.09 26.01
N LYS A 179 57.84 13.83 24.82
CA LYS A 179 59.29 13.83 24.59
C LYS A 179 59.90 15.22 24.82
N SER A 180 59.20 16.28 24.41
CA SER A 180 59.65 17.66 24.61
C SER A 180 59.67 18.03 26.10
N GLU A 181 58.69 17.58 26.88
CA GLU A 181 58.63 17.79 28.33
C GLU A 181 59.73 17.03 29.06
N LEU A 182 59.93 15.75 28.74
CA LEU A 182 61.02 14.95 29.32
C LEU A 182 62.39 15.60 29.06
N LYS A 183 62.60 16.13 27.85
CA LYS A 183 63.85 16.84 27.51
C LYS A 183 64.03 18.10 28.36
N LYS A 184 62.97 18.88 28.59
CA LYS A 184 63.00 20.06 29.47
C LYS A 184 63.29 19.68 30.93
N GLN A 185 62.68 18.61 31.43
CA GLN A 185 62.92 18.11 32.79
C GLN A 185 64.35 17.63 33.00
N ASN A 186 64.91 16.86 32.05
CA ASN A 186 66.30 16.41 32.13
C ASN A 186 67.29 17.57 32.13
N LEU A 187 67.05 18.59 31.30
CA LEU A 187 67.86 19.81 31.26
C LEU A 187 67.81 20.56 32.60
N ALA A 188 66.63 20.64 33.23
CA ALA A 188 66.46 21.29 34.54
C ALA A 188 67.17 20.55 35.69
N LEU A 189 67.33 19.23 35.59
CA LEU A 189 67.99 18.40 36.59
C LEU A 189 69.53 18.35 36.46
N GLY A 190 70.11 19.06 35.49
CA GLY A 190 71.57 19.07 35.26
C GLY A 190 72.14 17.70 34.87
N LYS A 191 71.29 16.76 34.43
CA LYS A 191 71.69 15.47 33.90
C LYS A 191 72.07 15.68 32.43
N ASN A 192 73.34 16.03 32.20
CA ASN A 192 73.95 15.99 30.87
C ASN A 192 74.23 14.54 30.45
#